data_AF-A0A177LHP7-F1
#
_entry.id   AF-A0A177LHP7-F1
#
_cell.length_a   1.000
_cell.length_b   1.000
_cell.length_c   1.000
_cell.angle_alpha   90.00
_cell.angle_beta   90.00
_cell.angle_gamma   90.00
#
_symmetry.space_group_name_H-M   'P 1'
#
loop_
_entity.id
_entity.type
_entity.pdbx_description
1 polymer ?
#
loop_
_entity_poly.entity_id
_entity_poly.type
_entity_poly.pdbx_seq_one_letter_code
_entity_poly.pdbx_strand_id
1 'polypeptide(L)'
;MSRKDNIRSRIRTSRRISDRRELVRFAKAASHNAKRSSIALDIPFEIIKDGGIYRVFEGKMVRTSSVEKVEFAKSGLTKGSKICLK
;
A
#
# COMPACT_ATOMS: atom_id res chain seq x y z
N MET A 1 -10.77 32.18 -3.26
CA MET A 1 -11.21 30.89 -3.83
C MET A 1 -12.72 30.87 -3.88
N SER A 2 -13.33 30.50 -5.01
CA SER A 2 -14.79 30.54 -5.18
C SER A 2 -15.46 29.34 -4.50
N ARG A 3 -16.71 29.50 -4.05
CA ARG A 3 -17.55 28.41 -3.49
C ARG A 3 -17.64 27.20 -4.43
N LYS A 4 -17.61 27.44 -5.75
CA LYS A 4 -17.60 26.39 -6.78
C LYS A 4 -16.30 25.56 -6.78
N ASP A 5 -15.15 26.18 -6.48
CA ASP A 5 -13.85 25.51 -6.43
C ASP A 5 -13.77 24.56 -5.22
N ASN A 6 -14.32 24.98 -4.08
CA ASN A 6 -14.37 24.17 -2.86
C ASN A 6 -15.22 22.89 -3.03
N ILE A 7 -16.36 22.99 -3.72
CA ILE A 7 -17.21 21.83 -4.01
C ILE A 7 -16.50 20.84 -4.93
N ARG A 8 -15.88 21.34 -6.02
CA ARG A 8 -15.10 20.50 -6.95
C ARG A 8 -13.92 19.81 -6.26
N SER A 9 -13.23 20.52 -5.36
CA SER A 9 -12.15 19.95 -4.54
C SER A 9 -12.64 18.78 -3.67
N ARG A 10 -13.76 18.96 -2.95
CA ARG A 10 -14.35 17.90 -2.11
C ARG A 10 -14.76 16.67 -2.90
N ILE A 11 -15.37 16.85 -4.08
CA ILE A 11 -15.75 15.74 -4.97
C ILE A 11 -14.52 14.95 -5.41
N ARG A 12 -13.44 15.63 -5.81
CA ARG A 12 -12.18 14.97 -6.20
C ARG A 12 -11.56 14.17 -5.04
N THR A 13 -11.56 14.73 -3.83
CA THR A 13 -11.04 14.03 -2.64
C THR A 13 -11.88 12.81 -2.30
N SER A 14 -13.21 12.91 -2.35
CA SER A 14 -14.12 11.79 -2.11
C SER A 14 -13.90 10.64 -3.10
N ARG A 15 -13.78 10.96 -4.40
CA ARG A 15 -13.46 9.97 -5.44
C ARG A 15 -12.13 9.26 -5.17
N ARG A 16 -11.06 10.01 -4.90
CA ARG A 16 -9.74 9.43 -4.54
C ARG A 16 -9.80 8.49 -3.33
N ILE A 17 -10.62 8.82 -2.32
CA ILE A 17 -10.81 7.95 -1.15
C ILE A 17 -11.53 6.66 -1.55
N SER A 18 -12.56 6.75 -2.40
CA SER A 18 -13.27 5.60 -2.94
C SER A 18 -12.34 4.68 -3.74
N ASP A 19 -11.60 5.24 -4.70
CA ASP A 19 -10.64 4.51 -5.54
C ASP A 19 -9.59 3.80 -4.67
N ARG A 20 -9.09 4.49 -3.63
CA ARG A 20 -8.16 3.88 -2.67
C ARG A 20 -8.77 2.70 -1.93
N ARG A 21 -10.04 2.79 -1.49
CA ARG A 21 -10.72 1.70 -0.79
C ARG A 21 -10.88 0.49 -1.69
N GLU A 22 -11.22 0.71 -2.95
CA GLU A 22 -11.35 -0.34 -3.96
C GLU A 22 -10.02 -1.03 -4.23
N LEU A 23 -8.94 -0.27 -4.43
CA LEU A 23 -7.58 -0.81 -4.58
C LEU A 23 -7.17 -1.65 -3.37
N VAL A 24 -7.42 -1.16 -2.15
CA VAL A 24 -7.13 -1.91 -0.92
C VAL A 24 -7.93 -3.21 -0.85
N ARG A 25 -9.21 -3.19 -1.24
CA ARG A 25 -10.05 -4.40 -1.30
C ARG A 25 -9.49 -5.41 -2.28
N PHE A 26 -9.15 -4.97 -3.50
CA PHE A 26 -8.56 -5.83 -4.52
C PHE A 26 -7.23 -6.44 -4.07
N ALA A 27 -6.33 -5.62 -3.52
CA ALA A 27 -5.05 -6.08 -3.00
C ALA A 27 -5.20 -7.11 -1.87
N LYS A 28 -6.18 -6.91 -0.96
CA LYS A 28 -6.50 -7.87 0.10
C LYS A 28 -7.00 -9.20 -0.47
N ALA A 29 -7.92 -9.15 -1.45
CA ALA A 29 -8.46 -10.34 -2.09
C ALA A 29 -7.37 -11.12 -2.83
N ALA A 30 -6.54 -10.43 -3.63
CA ALA A 30 -5.41 -11.03 -4.34
C ALA A 30 -4.41 -11.67 -3.37
N SER A 31 -4.04 -10.98 -2.29
CA SER A 31 -3.13 -11.51 -1.26
C SER A 31 -3.70 -12.76 -0.57
N HIS A 32 -5.00 -12.74 -0.24
CA HIS A 32 -5.67 -13.88 0.38
C HIS A 32 -5.72 -15.09 -0.56
N ASN A 33 -6.04 -14.88 -1.83
CA ASN A 33 -6.10 -15.94 -2.83
C ASN A 33 -4.71 -16.53 -3.13
N ALA A 34 -3.68 -15.68 -3.22
CA ALA A 34 -2.30 -16.12 -3.37
C ALA A 34 -1.88 -17.01 -2.18
N LYS A 35 -2.13 -16.56 -0.94
CA LYS A 35 -1.86 -17.35 0.27
C LYS A 35 -2.57 -18.72 0.23
N ARG A 36 -3.87 -18.74 -0.10
CA ARG A 36 -4.63 -20.00 -0.19
C ARG A 36 -4.05 -20.94 -1.23
N SER A 37 -3.66 -20.41 -2.39
CA SER A 37 -3.08 -21.19 -3.48
C SER A 37 -1.71 -21.74 -3.09
N SER A 38 -0.86 -20.92 -2.46
CA SER A 38 0.45 -21.36 -1.97
C SER A 38 0.33 -22.46 -0.91
N ILE A 39 -0.65 -22.38 0.00
CA ILE A 39 -0.92 -23.45 0.97
C ILE A 39 -1.40 -24.72 0.28
N ALA A 40 -2.34 -24.61 -0.66
CA ALA A 40 -2.89 -25.78 -1.36
C ALA A 40 -1.87 -26.50 -2.24
N LEU A 41 -0.83 -25.79 -2.70
CA LEU A 41 0.21 -26.32 -3.58
C LEU A 41 1.52 -26.63 -2.83
N ASP A 42 1.55 -26.48 -1.51
CA ASP A 42 2.76 -26.60 -0.69
C ASP A 42 3.93 -25.77 -1.27
N ILE A 43 3.67 -24.51 -1.60
CA ILE A 43 4.67 -23.56 -2.10
C ILE A 43 5.00 -22.55 -0.99
N PRO A 44 6.29 -22.32 -0.67
CA PRO A 44 6.68 -21.27 0.26
C PRO A 44 6.20 -19.89 -0.22
N PHE A 45 5.69 -19.06 0.69
CA PHE A 45 5.24 -17.71 0.39
C PHE A 45 5.73 -16.69 1.42
N GLU A 46 5.76 -15.42 1.03
CA GLU A 46 6.16 -14.33 1.93
C GLU A 46 4.96 -13.53 2.40
N ILE A 47 5.02 -13.07 3.65
CA ILE A 47 4.04 -12.16 4.24
C ILE A 47 4.75 -10.97 4.87
N ILE A 48 4.13 -9.80 4.77
CA ILE A 48 4.56 -8.61 5.50
C ILE A 48 3.69 -8.48 6.74
N LYS A 49 4.31 -8.43 7.92
CA LYS A 49 3.62 -8.31 9.21
C LYS A 49 4.49 -7.54 10.20
N ASP A 50 3.92 -6.60 10.95
CA ASP A 50 4.63 -5.86 12.02
C ASP A 50 5.98 -5.24 11.59
N GLY A 51 6.07 -4.74 10.36
CA GLY A 51 7.31 -4.18 9.81
C GLY A 51 8.40 -5.20 9.44
N GLY A 52 8.10 -6.50 9.50
CA GLY A 52 8.95 -7.59 9.02
C GLY A 52 8.40 -8.25 7.77
N ILE A 53 9.29 -8.83 6.97
CA ILE A 53 8.95 -9.81 5.94
C ILE A 53 9.25 -11.20 6.50
N TYR A 54 8.29 -12.11 6.37
CA TYR A 54 8.38 -13.48 6.87
C TYR A 54 8.12 -14.45 5.74
N ARG A 55 8.97 -15.47 5.62
CA ARG A 55 8.73 -16.63 4.76
C ARG A 55 7.97 -17.69 5.54
N VAL A 56 6.87 -18.17 4.96
CA VAL A 56 5.99 -19.18 5.53
C VAL A 56 6.05 -20.44 4.69
N PHE A 57 6.27 -21.59 5.34
CA PHE A 57 6.25 -22.91 4.72
C PHE A 57 5.94 -23.97 5.78
N GLU A 58 5.05 -24.92 5.48
CA GLU A 58 4.68 -26.03 6.40
C GLU A 58 4.35 -25.57 7.84
N GLY A 59 3.62 -24.45 7.98
CA GLY A 59 3.26 -23.89 9.29
C GLY A 59 4.40 -23.21 10.05
N LYS A 60 5.65 -23.26 9.53
CA LYS A 60 6.79 -22.50 10.06
C LYS A 60 6.80 -21.12 9.44
N MET A 61 7.10 -20.11 10.27
CA MET A 61 7.22 -18.72 9.86
C MET A 61 8.57 -18.19 10.31
N VAL A 62 9.42 -17.82 9.35
CA VAL A 62 10.78 -17.33 9.61
C VAL A 62 10.89 -15.92 9.07
N ARG A 63 11.34 -14.99 9.92
CA ARG A 63 11.61 -13.61 9.49
C ARG A 63 12.81 -13.60 8.55
N THR A 64 12.62 -13.06 7.34
CA THR A 64 13.67 -12.96 6.31
C THR A 64 14.26 -11.57 6.24
N SER A 65 13.45 -10.53 6.44
CA SER A 65 13.91 -9.14 6.38
C SER A 65 12.99 -8.19 7.16
N SER A 66 13.33 -6.91 7.17
CA SER A 66 12.51 -5.81 7.68
C SER A 66 12.07 -4.90 6.54
N VAL A 67 10.87 -4.34 6.70
CA VAL A 67 10.39 -3.28 5.83
C VAL A 67 10.96 -1.97 6.35
N GLU A 68 11.90 -1.40 5.60
CA GLU A 68 12.35 -0.04 5.84
C GLU A 68 11.41 0.94 5.12
N LYS A 69 10.77 1.80 5.90
CA LYS A 69 9.99 2.89 5.34
C LYS A 69 10.95 4.03 5.03
N VAL A 70 11.19 4.28 3.75
CA VAL A 70 11.97 5.44 3.31
C VAL A 70 11.15 6.70 3.56
N GLU A 71 11.58 7.51 4.53
CA GLU A 71 11.02 8.83 4.77
C GLU A 71 11.73 9.85 3.91
N PHE A 72 11.09 10.28 2.82
CA PHE A 72 11.62 11.37 2.00
C PHE A 72 11.25 12.71 2.64
N ALA A 73 12.24 13.41 3.20
CA ALA A 73 12.08 14.77 3.68
C ALA A 73 11.81 15.70 2.49
N LYS A 74 10.62 16.31 2.46
CA LYS A 74 10.21 17.29 1.44
C LYS A 74 10.63 18.71 1.84
N SER A 75 11.91 18.90 2.17
CA SER A 75 12.44 20.20 2.59
C SER A 75 12.47 21.20 1.41
N GLY A 76 12.17 22.46 1.68
CA GLY A 76 12.31 23.55 0.70
C GLY A 76 11.21 23.65 -0.37
N LEU A 77 10.09 22.94 -0.22
CA LEU A 77 8.97 23.07 -1.17
C LEU A 77 8.25 24.42 -1.01
N THR A 78 8.27 25.22 -2.06
CA THR A 78 7.45 26.44 -2.19
C THR A 78 6.20 26.16 -3.03
N LYS A 79 5.20 27.04 -2.94
CA LYS A 79 3.95 26.93 -3.71
C LYS A 79 4.27 26.92 -5.22
N GLY A 80 3.91 25.83 -5.90
CA GLY A 80 4.19 25.62 -7.33
C GLY A 80 5.33 24.63 -7.62
N SER A 81 6.06 24.18 -6.59
CA SER A 81 7.10 23.17 -6.74
C SER A 81 6.55 21.82 -7.20
N LYS A 82 7.29 21.11 -8.08
CA LYS A 82 7.00 19.74 -8.50
C LYS A 82 7.97 18.79 -7.83
N ILE A 83 7.44 17.72 -7.22
CA ILE A 83 8.27 16.67 -6.62
C ILE A 83 8.59 15.67 -7.73
N CYS A 84 9.86 15.59 -8.10
CA CYS A 84 10.37 14.55 -8.98
C CYS A 84 11.04 13.49 -8.10
N LEU A 85 10.37 12.36 -7.93
CA LEU A 85 11.00 11.16 -7.37
C LEU A 85 11.83 10.55 -8.50
N LYS A 86 13.15 10.43 -8.29
CA LYS A 86 14.03 9.63 -9.17
C LYS A 86 13.97 8.17 -8.73
#